data_AF-A0A2G6LZM5-F1
#
_entry.id   AF-A0A2G6LZM5-F1
#
_cell.length_a   1.000
_cell.length_b   1.000
_cell.length_c   1.000
_cell.angle_alpha   90.00
_cell.angle_beta   90.00
_cell.angle_gamma   90.00
#
_symmetry.space_group_name_H-M   'P 1'
#
loop_
_entity.id
_entity.type
_entity.pdbx_description
1 polymer ?
#
loop_
_entity_poly.entity_id
_entity_poly.type
_entity_poly.pdbx_seq_one_letter_code
_entity_poly.pdbx_strand_id
1 'polypeptide(L)'
;MTKLVTAVTVASLILVAGCYDNSTEYPDVEYYDGLVSSGWEAFEAGDYKMAMEHFQAAVDADCTKPDAYLGAGWTSVLLDDYWLTGADYDYMAVQLDEGTWPVSVQTATLTQDIPWTEFQCVFPQLTADDYTVINAWGTTDSLWIDTTLVFPLDDEKTEFMDNYEIGIWLRDQYGAGTPFQYKFSIPEPDVAAIFTVFNGYSQINIAVDSIVNFSDHSEVYVTAPYTLVRAGDYTYRTWIMYENLMTFTYATYENAAGATAISNDAIAAYGLLQHIRGVNGEPLSGCAALAGLADQGDYAFEHYSGVDRIKLKGMAAALAYQGTHFRYALYLCQSEGMGLGITADDPDFLVQLMFTIEAMLQ
;
A
#
# COMPACT_ATOMS: atom_id res chain seq x y z
N MET A 1 -63.78 1.32 -28.20
CA MET A 1 -62.37 1.78 -28.16
C MET A 1 -62.36 3.18 -27.59
N THR A 2 -61.36 3.49 -26.76
CA THR A 2 -61.10 4.72 -25.99
C THR A 2 -61.58 4.73 -24.53
N LYS A 3 -60.58 4.93 -23.64
CA LYS A 3 -60.51 5.58 -22.29
C LYS A 3 -59.56 4.73 -21.41
N LEU A 4 -58.29 5.08 -21.15
CA LEU A 4 -57.65 6.28 -20.58
C LEU A 4 -57.83 6.43 -19.05
N VAL A 5 -56.74 6.11 -18.31
CA VAL A 5 -56.14 6.82 -17.15
C VAL A 5 -56.91 6.90 -15.83
N THR A 6 -56.35 6.35 -14.72
CA THR A 6 -55.64 7.06 -13.61
C THR A 6 -55.60 6.18 -12.34
N ALA A 7 -54.45 6.19 -11.67
CA ALA A 7 -54.16 5.61 -10.35
C ALA A 7 -54.96 6.25 -9.20
N VAL A 8 -55.19 5.51 -8.09
CA VAL A 8 -55.08 6.01 -6.69
C VAL A 8 -54.79 4.83 -5.74
N THR A 9 -53.77 5.02 -4.90
CA THR A 9 -53.35 4.29 -3.71
C THR A 9 -54.41 4.27 -2.60
N VAL A 10 -54.64 3.12 -1.94
CA VAL A 10 -55.11 3.11 -0.54
C VAL A 10 -54.43 1.96 0.22
N ALA A 11 -53.65 2.36 1.22
CA ALA A 11 -53.04 1.53 2.23
C ALA A 11 -54.06 0.64 2.95
N SER A 12 -53.69 -0.60 3.22
CA SER A 12 -54.39 -1.44 4.19
C SER A 12 -53.47 -1.68 5.37
N LEU A 13 -53.55 -0.77 6.34
CA LEU A 13 -53.23 -1.06 7.74
C LEU A 13 -54.22 -2.13 8.21
N ILE A 14 -53.73 -3.35 8.47
CA ILE A 14 -54.50 -4.33 9.23
C ILE A 14 -54.14 -4.15 10.70
N LEU A 15 -55.02 -3.44 11.42
CA LEU A 15 -55.11 -3.42 12.87
C LEU A 15 -55.59 -4.80 13.35
N VAL A 16 -54.67 -5.64 13.79
CA VAL A 16 -55.00 -6.81 14.62
C VAL A 16 -55.05 -6.34 16.07
N ALA A 17 -56.26 -6.02 16.54
CA ALA A 17 -56.56 -5.90 17.96
C ALA A 17 -56.86 -7.30 18.51
N GLY A 18 -55.83 -7.99 19.00
CA GLY A 18 -55.95 -9.18 19.83
C GLY A 18 -55.51 -8.84 21.25
N CYS A 19 -56.43 -8.85 22.21
CA CYS A 19 -56.10 -8.79 23.63
C CYS A 19 -55.34 -10.07 24.02
N TYR A 20 -54.06 -9.92 24.35
CA TYR A 20 -53.26 -10.96 24.99
C TYR A 20 -52.96 -10.52 26.43
N ASP A 21 -53.35 -11.36 27.39
CA ASP A 21 -53.19 -11.13 28.82
C ASP A 21 -51.77 -11.51 29.28
N ASN A 22 -51.28 -10.78 30.27
CA ASN A 22 -49.88 -10.68 30.69
C ASN A 22 -49.28 -12.00 31.21
N SER A 23 -48.12 -12.40 30.68
CA SER A 23 -46.98 -12.98 31.43
C SER A 23 -45.88 -13.48 30.49
N THR A 24 -45.23 -12.54 29.82
CA THR A 24 -43.83 -12.65 29.43
C THR A 24 -43.28 -11.25 29.58
N GLU A 25 -42.28 -11.05 30.43
CA GLU A 25 -41.32 -9.97 30.18
C GLU A 25 -40.88 -10.17 28.74
N TYR A 26 -41.43 -9.37 27.83
CA TYR A 26 -40.80 -9.18 26.54
C TYR A 26 -39.43 -8.61 26.87
N PRO A 27 -38.32 -9.19 26.39
CA PRO A 27 -37.03 -8.52 26.53
C PRO A 27 -37.21 -7.09 26.03
N ASP A 28 -36.65 -6.12 26.75
CA ASP A 28 -36.64 -4.73 26.30
C ASP A 28 -36.22 -4.72 24.84
N VAL A 29 -36.92 -3.94 24.01
CA VAL A 29 -36.48 -3.72 22.63
C VAL A 29 -35.06 -3.19 22.74
N GLU A 30 -34.06 -4.01 22.39
CA GLU A 30 -32.69 -3.55 22.35
C GLU A 30 -32.62 -2.48 21.27
N TYR A 31 -32.58 -1.23 21.72
CA TYR A 31 -32.24 -0.10 20.86
C TYR A 31 -30.78 -0.23 20.43
N TYR A 32 -30.38 0.51 19.39
CA TYR A 32 -29.04 0.49 18.80
C TYR A 32 -27.91 0.26 19.82
N ASP A 33 -27.86 1.06 20.90
CA ASP A 33 -26.78 1.04 21.87
C ASP A 33 -26.71 -0.33 22.63
N GLY A 34 -27.86 -0.96 22.87
CA GLY A 34 -27.95 -2.28 23.47
C GLY A 34 -27.43 -3.37 22.53
N LEU A 35 -27.81 -3.32 21.24
CA LEU A 35 -27.32 -4.26 20.23
C LEU A 35 -25.81 -4.13 20.02
N VAL A 36 -25.26 -2.91 20.04
CA VAL A 36 -23.80 -2.69 19.97
C VAL A 36 -23.10 -3.27 21.20
N SER A 37 -23.64 -3.05 22.40
CA SER A 37 -23.08 -3.64 23.63
C SER A 37 -23.07 -5.17 23.57
N SER A 38 -24.19 -5.78 23.19
CA SER A 38 -24.31 -7.23 23.01
C SER A 38 -23.34 -7.77 21.94
N GLY A 39 -23.12 -7.00 20.86
CA GLY A 39 -22.15 -7.33 19.82
C GLY A 39 -20.72 -7.38 20.34
N TRP A 40 -20.28 -6.36 21.09
CA TRP A 40 -18.95 -6.34 21.69
C TRP A 40 -18.77 -7.40 22.78
N GLU A 41 -19.78 -7.64 23.63
CA GLU A 41 -19.75 -8.72 24.62
C GLU A 41 -19.57 -10.10 23.95
N ALA A 42 -20.28 -10.35 22.85
CA ALA A 42 -20.13 -11.57 22.08
C ALA A 42 -18.75 -11.67 21.39
N PHE A 43 -18.25 -10.55 20.85
CA PHE A 43 -16.93 -10.48 20.23
C PHE A 43 -15.82 -10.82 21.24
N GLU A 44 -15.84 -10.21 22.42
CA GLU A 44 -14.88 -10.43 23.50
C GLU A 44 -14.98 -11.86 24.08
N ALA A 45 -16.17 -12.46 24.04
CA ALA A 45 -16.38 -13.87 24.38
C ALA A 45 -15.90 -14.85 23.29
N GLY A 46 -15.49 -14.36 22.12
CA GLY A 46 -15.06 -15.16 20.97
C GLY A 46 -16.20 -15.78 20.16
N ASP A 47 -17.46 -15.38 20.39
CA ASP A 47 -18.61 -15.78 19.59
C ASP A 47 -18.83 -14.80 18.44
N TYR A 48 -17.93 -14.84 17.45
CA TYR A 48 -17.92 -13.90 16.34
C TYR A 48 -19.17 -13.98 15.47
N LYS A 49 -19.83 -15.14 15.40
CA LYS A 49 -21.09 -15.27 14.64
C LYS A 49 -22.21 -14.50 15.32
N MET A 50 -22.36 -14.67 16.64
CA MET A 50 -23.33 -13.91 17.43
C MET A 50 -23.01 -12.42 17.42
N ALA A 51 -21.72 -12.05 17.53
CA ALA A 51 -21.28 -10.66 17.43
C ALA A 51 -21.73 -10.02 16.11
N MET A 52 -21.49 -10.71 14.98
CA MET A 52 -21.91 -10.24 13.67
C MET A 52 -23.43 -10.06 13.59
N GLU A 53 -24.21 -11.03 14.09
CA GLU A 53 -25.69 -10.93 14.11
C GLU A 53 -26.16 -9.69 14.89
N HIS A 54 -25.57 -9.40 16.05
CA HIS A 54 -25.89 -8.21 16.85
C HIS A 54 -25.49 -6.90 16.15
N PHE A 55 -24.28 -6.82 15.58
CA PHE A 55 -23.85 -5.62 14.87
C PHE A 55 -24.70 -5.34 13.62
N GLN A 56 -25.09 -6.38 12.87
CA GLN A 56 -25.98 -6.22 11.72
C GLN A 56 -27.38 -5.75 12.15
N ALA A 57 -27.91 -6.31 13.24
CA ALA A 57 -29.18 -5.84 13.81
C ALA A 57 -29.09 -4.38 14.29
N ALA A 58 -27.94 -3.96 14.84
CA ALA A 58 -27.71 -2.57 15.21
C ALA A 58 -27.69 -1.64 13.99
N VAL A 59 -27.01 -2.05 12.90
CA VAL A 59 -27.03 -1.31 11.62
C VAL A 59 -28.45 -1.19 11.07
N ASP A 60 -29.26 -2.25 11.14
CA ASP A 60 -30.66 -2.23 10.71
C ASP A 60 -31.53 -1.30 11.60
N ALA A 61 -31.20 -1.19 12.88
CA ALA A 61 -31.89 -0.31 13.82
C ALA A 61 -31.56 1.18 13.60
N ASP A 62 -30.30 1.51 13.32
CA ASP A 62 -29.86 2.87 12.97
C ASP A 62 -28.58 2.84 12.13
N CYS A 63 -28.75 2.96 10.81
CA CYS A 63 -27.64 2.93 9.85
C CYS A 63 -26.81 4.23 9.79
N THR A 64 -27.12 5.22 10.62
CA THR A 64 -26.41 6.52 10.62
C THR A 64 -25.28 6.59 11.65
N LYS A 65 -25.12 5.55 12.48
CA LYS A 65 -24.14 5.52 13.56
C LYS A 65 -22.98 4.56 13.27
N PRO A 66 -21.71 4.96 13.53
CA PRO A 66 -20.54 4.23 13.07
C PRO A 66 -20.15 3.01 13.92
N ASP A 67 -20.49 2.95 15.21
CA ASP A 67 -20.01 1.92 16.15
C ASP A 67 -20.36 0.48 15.73
N ALA A 68 -21.59 0.26 15.25
CA ALA A 68 -22.03 -1.03 14.75
C ALA A 68 -21.27 -1.46 13.49
N TYR A 69 -20.91 -0.50 12.62
CA TYR A 69 -20.08 -0.76 11.44
C TYR A 69 -18.65 -1.14 11.84
N LEU A 70 -18.07 -0.46 12.84
CA LEU A 70 -16.77 -0.80 13.39
C LEU A 70 -16.75 -2.24 13.93
N GLY A 71 -17.75 -2.61 14.74
CA GLY A 71 -17.88 -3.96 15.27
C GLY A 71 -18.02 -5.01 14.18
N ALA A 72 -18.84 -4.76 13.16
CA ALA A 72 -18.98 -5.65 12.02
C ALA A 72 -17.67 -5.77 11.20
N GLY A 73 -16.91 -4.68 11.03
CA GLY A 73 -15.60 -4.67 10.38
C GLY A 73 -14.60 -5.59 11.07
N TRP A 74 -14.37 -5.37 12.37
CA TRP A 74 -13.51 -6.23 13.19
C TRP A 74 -13.96 -7.68 13.24
N THR A 75 -15.27 -7.92 13.31
CA THR A 75 -15.82 -9.28 13.31
C THR A 75 -15.59 -9.96 11.95
N SER A 76 -15.61 -9.22 10.85
CA SER A 76 -15.37 -9.74 9.50
C SER A 76 -13.95 -10.27 9.32
N VAL A 77 -12.96 -9.70 10.02
CA VAL A 77 -11.56 -10.20 10.05
C VAL A 77 -11.52 -11.66 10.53
N LEU A 78 -12.44 -12.04 11.42
CA LEU A 78 -12.47 -13.33 12.12
C LEU A 78 -13.49 -14.32 11.51
N LEU A 79 -14.22 -13.90 10.47
CA LEU A 79 -15.22 -14.71 9.78
C LEU A 79 -15.01 -14.69 8.26
N ASP A 80 -14.53 -15.81 7.72
CA ASP A 80 -14.24 -15.99 6.29
C ASP A 80 -15.43 -15.65 5.37
N ASP A 81 -16.66 -15.96 5.80
CA ASP A 81 -17.89 -15.69 5.04
C ASP A 81 -18.14 -14.17 4.83
N TYR A 82 -17.53 -13.32 5.65
CA TYR A 82 -17.70 -11.87 5.63
C TYR A 82 -16.53 -11.12 5.03
N TRP A 83 -15.51 -11.83 4.55
CA TRP A 83 -14.33 -11.17 4.00
C TRP A 83 -14.68 -10.22 2.87
N LEU A 84 -15.65 -10.52 2.01
CA LEU A 84 -16.01 -9.65 0.89
C LEU A 84 -16.67 -8.33 1.33
N THR A 85 -17.43 -8.34 2.43
CA THR A 85 -18.19 -7.17 2.91
C THR A 85 -17.48 -6.41 4.03
N GLY A 86 -16.48 -7.00 4.68
CA GLY A 86 -15.77 -6.37 5.80
C GLY A 86 -15.23 -4.98 5.49
N ALA A 87 -14.60 -4.80 4.33
CA ALA A 87 -14.06 -3.51 3.90
C ALA A 87 -15.15 -2.44 3.72
N ASP A 88 -16.37 -2.83 3.34
CA ASP A 88 -17.50 -1.89 3.25
C ASP A 88 -17.95 -1.46 4.65
N TYR A 89 -17.91 -2.36 5.65
CA TYR A 89 -18.17 -2.02 7.04
C TYR A 89 -17.11 -1.03 7.57
N ASP A 90 -15.82 -1.31 7.35
CA ASP A 90 -14.74 -0.42 7.75
C ASP A 90 -14.86 0.97 7.10
N TYR A 91 -15.15 1.01 5.80
CA TYR A 91 -15.39 2.26 5.07
C TYR A 91 -16.56 3.04 5.65
N MET A 92 -17.69 2.39 5.91
CA MET A 92 -18.88 3.03 6.48
C MET A 92 -18.63 3.56 7.91
N ALA A 93 -17.88 2.83 8.73
CA ALA A 93 -17.50 3.30 10.07
C ALA A 93 -16.71 4.61 9.99
N VAL A 94 -15.71 4.69 9.11
CA VAL A 94 -14.92 5.91 8.88
C VAL A 94 -15.80 7.05 8.37
N GLN A 95 -16.64 6.79 7.35
CA GLN A 95 -17.47 7.84 6.74
C GLN A 95 -18.50 8.43 7.70
N LEU A 96 -19.10 7.61 8.57
CA LEU A 96 -20.11 8.04 9.54
C LEU A 96 -19.52 8.69 10.79
N ASP A 97 -18.24 8.44 11.08
CA ASP A 97 -17.46 9.11 12.13
C ASP A 97 -16.92 10.49 11.69
N GLU A 98 -17.50 11.07 10.62
CA GLU A 98 -17.03 12.29 9.95
C GLU A 98 -15.57 12.21 9.45
N GLY A 99 -15.04 10.99 9.33
CA GLY A 99 -13.73 10.70 8.79
C GLY A 99 -13.71 10.75 7.26
N THR A 100 -12.56 11.11 6.71
CA THR A 100 -12.25 10.88 5.29
C THR A 100 -11.47 9.58 5.20
N TRP A 101 -11.77 8.76 4.19
CA TRP A 101 -10.96 7.57 3.93
C TRP A 101 -9.50 7.96 3.71
N PRO A 102 -8.55 7.51 4.56
CA PRO A 102 -7.21 8.08 4.62
C PRO A 102 -6.25 7.50 3.57
N VAL A 103 -6.61 6.39 2.92
CA VAL A 103 -5.75 5.71 1.95
C VAL A 103 -6.10 6.11 0.53
N SER A 104 -5.13 6.65 -0.20
CA SER A 104 -5.28 6.96 -1.63
C SER A 104 -4.22 6.23 -2.44
N VAL A 105 -4.63 5.54 -3.50
CA VAL A 105 -3.72 4.81 -4.40
C VAL A 105 -3.57 5.60 -5.70
N GLN A 106 -2.32 5.88 -6.06
CA GLN A 106 -1.98 6.66 -7.24
C GLN A 106 -0.93 5.93 -8.09
N THR A 107 -0.92 6.23 -9.39
CA THR A 107 0.14 5.78 -10.30
C THR A 107 0.80 7.00 -10.93
N ALA A 108 2.13 7.02 -10.91
CA ALA A 108 2.93 8.08 -11.50
C ALA A 108 3.99 7.49 -12.44
N THR A 109 4.48 8.34 -13.34
CA THR A 109 5.58 8.03 -14.25
C THR A 109 6.56 9.19 -14.22
N LEU A 110 7.84 8.87 -14.04
CA LEU A 110 8.95 9.81 -14.18
C LEU A 110 9.81 9.37 -15.36
N THR A 111 10.37 10.34 -16.09
CA THR A 111 11.33 10.06 -17.17
C THR A 111 12.70 10.49 -16.69
N GLN A 112 13.69 9.59 -16.76
CA GLN A 112 15.03 9.95 -16.34
C GLN A 112 15.66 11.01 -17.26
N ASP A 113 16.05 12.14 -16.70
CA ASP A 113 16.74 13.23 -17.40
C ASP A 113 18.26 13.02 -17.50
N ILE A 114 18.94 13.68 -18.46
CA ILE A 114 20.40 13.57 -18.66
C ILE A 114 21.19 13.99 -17.41
N PRO A 115 20.84 15.09 -16.72
CA PRO A 115 21.53 15.49 -15.49
C PRO A 115 21.43 14.49 -14.32
N TRP A 116 20.61 13.43 -14.44
CA TRP A 116 20.33 12.48 -13.37
C TRP A 116 19.75 13.16 -12.11
N THR A 117 18.80 14.08 -12.33
CA THR A 117 18.10 14.79 -11.25
C THR A 117 16.80 14.12 -10.83
N GLU A 118 16.16 13.37 -11.73
CA GLU A 118 14.92 12.63 -11.46
C GLU A 118 15.17 11.39 -10.57
N PHE A 119 16.02 10.45 -11.00
CA PHE A 119 16.59 9.41 -10.14
C PHE A 119 18.06 9.73 -9.86
N GLN A 120 18.32 10.30 -8.69
CA GLN A 120 19.65 10.69 -8.26
C GLN A 120 20.40 9.46 -7.76
N CYS A 121 21.53 9.14 -8.38
CA CYS A 121 22.40 8.06 -7.91
C CYS A 121 23.07 8.46 -6.58
N VAL A 122 22.75 7.72 -5.51
CA VAL A 122 23.31 7.95 -4.17
C VAL A 122 24.46 6.98 -3.85
N PHE A 123 24.50 5.84 -4.54
CA PHE A 123 25.60 4.89 -4.45
C PHE A 123 25.79 4.15 -5.78
N PRO A 124 27.02 3.98 -6.29
CA PRO A 124 28.22 4.70 -5.86
C PRO A 124 28.05 6.22 -6.05
N GLN A 125 28.72 7.02 -5.24
CA GLN A 125 28.68 8.47 -5.42
C GLN A 125 29.41 8.85 -6.71
N LEU A 126 28.66 9.35 -7.70
CA LEU A 126 29.20 9.74 -9.00
C LEU A 126 30.10 10.96 -8.88
N THR A 127 31.19 10.94 -9.65
CA THR A 127 32.17 12.02 -9.71
C THR A 127 31.78 13.09 -10.73
N ALA A 128 32.42 14.27 -10.66
CA ALA A 128 32.22 15.31 -11.68
C ALA A 128 32.60 14.85 -13.11
N ASP A 129 33.58 13.94 -13.21
CA ASP A 129 33.99 13.36 -14.49
C ASP A 129 32.90 12.43 -15.03
N ASP A 130 32.23 11.65 -14.18
CA ASP A 130 31.09 10.81 -14.59
C ASP A 130 29.95 11.66 -15.16
N TYR A 131 29.57 12.74 -14.48
CA TYR A 131 28.56 13.66 -14.99
C TYR A 131 29.00 14.35 -16.29
N THR A 132 30.30 14.64 -16.45
CA THR A 132 30.81 15.22 -17.70
C THR A 132 30.64 14.24 -18.86
N VAL A 133 30.94 12.95 -18.63
CA VAL A 133 30.71 11.89 -19.62
C VAL A 133 29.21 11.75 -19.88
N ILE A 134 28.37 11.53 -18.87
CA ILE A 134 26.92 11.35 -19.05
C ILE A 134 26.31 12.51 -19.88
N ASN A 135 26.65 13.76 -19.54
CA ASN A 135 26.15 14.94 -20.25
C ASN A 135 26.72 15.09 -21.67
N ALA A 136 27.92 14.59 -21.94
CA ALA A 136 28.52 14.67 -23.28
C ALA A 136 27.83 13.73 -24.26
N TRP A 137 27.43 12.54 -23.81
CA TRP A 137 26.85 11.51 -24.68
C TRP A 137 25.36 11.74 -24.93
N GLY A 138 24.60 12.28 -23.97
CA GLY A 138 23.20 12.69 -24.17
C GLY A 138 22.96 13.85 -25.15
N THR A 139 23.98 14.25 -25.95
CA THR A 139 23.91 15.37 -26.89
C THR A 139 24.43 15.04 -28.29
N THR A 140 24.80 13.78 -28.56
CA THR A 140 25.46 13.41 -29.82
C THR A 140 24.62 12.47 -30.68
N ASP A 141 24.22 12.92 -31.88
CA ASP A 141 23.56 12.11 -32.91
C ASP A 141 24.49 11.04 -33.57
N SER A 142 25.56 10.60 -32.91
CA SER A 142 26.59 9.77 -33.52
C SER A 142 27.23 8.78 -32.55
N LEU A 143 27.19 7.49 -32.91
CA LEU A 143 27.78 6.38 -32.17
C LEU A 143 29.29 6.33 -32.36
N TRP A 144 30.05 6.11 -31.28
CA TRP A 144 31.48 5.86 -31.35
C TRP A 144 31.84 4.56 -30.61
N ILE A 145 31.58 3.40 -31.23
CA ILE A 145 31.97 2.07 -30.70
C ILE A 145 33.50 1.92 -30.59
N ASP A 146 34.25 2.74 -31.33
CA ASP A 146 35.71 2.94 -31.32
C ASP A 146 35.96 4.22 -32.13
N THR A 147 37.14 4.82 -32.02
CA THR A 147 37.70 5.94 -32.82
C THR A 147 37.55 5.84 -34.34
N THR A 148 36.94 4.78 -34.89
CA THR A 148 36.86 4.50 -36.32
C THR A 148 35.49 4.10 -36.86
N LEU A 149 34.46 3.93 -36.03
CA LEU A 149 33.13 3.52 -36.51
C LEU A 149 32.05 4.54 -36.14
N VAL A 150 31.68 5.36 -37.13
CA VAL A 150 30.52 6.27 -37.06
C VAL A 150 29.39 5.65 -37.87
N PHE A 151 28.29 5.28 -37.22
CA PHE A 151 27.05 4.92 -37.90
C PHE A 151 26.12 6.13 -37.90
N PRO A 152 25.64 6.60 -39.07
CA PRO A 152 24.45 7.43 -39.10
C PRO A 152 23.27 6.54 -38.71
N LEU A 153 22.56 6.92 -37.66
CA LEU A 153 21.38 6.19 -37.20
C LEU A 153 20.15 7.07 -37.38
N ASP A 154 19.01 6.42 -37.66
CA ASP A 154 17.71 7.08 -37.59
C ASP A 154 17.47 7.54 -36.15
N ASP A 155 16.84 8.70 -35.97
CA ASP A 155 16.57 9.36 -34.67
C ASP A 155 15.87 8.44 -33.64
N GLU A 156 15.23 7.35 -34.05
CA GLU A 156 14.61 6.36 -33.15
C GLU A 156 15.63 5.44 -32.44
N LYS A 157 16.93 5.50 -32.78
CA LYS A 157 17.96 4.59 -32.26
C LYS A 157 19.05 5.28 -31.43
N THR A 158 19.06 6.61 -31.36
CA THR A 158 20.04 7.40 -30.60
C THR A 158 19.94 7.16 -29.10
N GLU A 159 18.72 7.10 -28.53
CA GLU A 159 18.47 6.85 -27.11
C GLU A 159 19.11 5.52 -26.62
N PHE A 160 19.10 4.51 -27.51
CA PHE A 160 19.67 3.18 -27.22
C PHE A 160 21.19 3.20 -27.07
N MET A 161 21.86 4.19 -27.67
CA MET A 161 23.31 4.27 -27.71
C MET A 161 23.88 5.05 -26.54
N ASP A 162 23.27 6.18 -26.22
CA ASP A 162 23.72 7.01 -25.10
C ASP A 162 23.66 6.17 -23.83
N ASN A 163 22.56 5.43 -23.65
CA ASN A 163 22.39 4.48 -22.56
C ASN A 163 23.39 3.30 -22.60
N TYR A 164 23.81 2.86 -23.77
CA TYR A 164 24.82 1.81 -23.92
C TYR A 164 26.22 2.30 -23.51
N GLU A 165 26.62 3.47 -23.99
CA GLU A 165 27.95 4.03 -23.79
C GLU A 165 28.12 4.54 -22.35
N ILE A 166 27.09 5.20 -21.80
CA ILE A 166 27.00 5.51 -20.35
C ILE A 166 27.09 4.21 -19.53
N GLY A 167 26.35 3.17 -19.93
CA GLY A 167 26.38 1.88 -19.25
C GLY A 167 27.74 1.19 -19.28
N ILE A 168 28.48 1.28 -20.38
CA ILE A 168 29.86 0.78 -20.49
C ILE A 168 30.79 1.58 -19.60
N TRP A 169 30.73 2.92 -19.67
CA TRP A 169 31.57 3.80 -18.87
C TRP A 169 31.43 3.46 -17.38
N LEU A 170 30.21 3.47 -16.86
CA LEU A 170 29.93 3.21 -15.46
C LEU A 170 30.34 1.79 -15.04
N ARG A 171 30.13 0.80 -15.91
CA ARG A 171 30.61 -0.57 -15.66
C ARG A 171 32.13 -0.62 -15.54
N ASP A 172 32.86 0.10 -16.39
CA ASP A 172 34.32 0.07 -16.38
C ASP A 172 34.90 0.84 -15.19
N GLN A 173 34.21 1.89 -14.72
CA GLN A 173 34.58 2.62 -13.50
C GLN A 173 34.27 1.84 -12.22
N TYR A 174 33.06 1.30 -12.10
CA TYR A 174 32.54 0.78 -10.82
C TYR A 174 32.46 -0.75 -10.77
N GLY A 175 32.52 -1.43 -11.91
CA GLY A 175 32.37 -2.88 -12.02
C GLY A 175 30.91 -3.31 -12.22
N ALA A 176 30.72 -4.35 -13.04
CA ALA A 176 29.39 -4.90 -13.36
C ALA A 176 28.62 -5.51 -12.17
N GLY A 177 29.31 -5.77 -11.06
CA GLY A 177 28.72 -6.33 -9.84
C GLY A 177 28.32 -5.28 -8.80
N THR A 178 28.56 -3.99 -9.08
CA THR A 178 28.26 -2.92 -8.13
C THR A 178 26.77 -2.56 -8.20
N PRO A 179 26.03 -2.66 -7.09
CA PRO A 179 24.64 -2.22 -7.06
C PRO A 179 24.59 -0.70 -7.14
N PHE A 180 23.69 -0.17 -7.97
CA PHE A 180 23.43 1.27 -8.00
C PHE A 180 22.18 1.55 -7.18
N GLN A 181 22.32 2.44 -6.19
CA GLN A 181 21.22 2.95 -5.40
C GLN A 181 20.84 4.33 -5.93
N TYR A 182 19.54 4.53 -6.05
CA TYR A 182 18.95 5.77 -6.51
C TYR A 182 17.94 6.27 -5.49
N LYS A 183 17.75 7.59 -5.46
CA LYS A 183 16.60 8.22 -4.83
C LYS A 183 15.82 9.04 -5.84
N PHE A 184 14.51 9.11 -5.68
CA PHE A 184 13.62 10.00 -6.44
C PHE A 184 12.56 10.59 -5.52
N SER A 185 11.96 11.71 -5.94
CA SER A 185 10.97 12.43 -5.14
C SER A 185 9.55 12.24 -5.68
N ILE A 186 8.60 12.04 -4.77
CA ILE A 186 7.16 12.08 -5.04
C ILE A 186 6.63 13.36 -4.38
N PRO A 187 5.88 14.23 -5.08
CA PRO A 187 5.38 15.50 -4.56
C PRO A 187 4.19 15.32 -3.60
N GLU A 188 4.21 14.28 -2.79
CA GLU A 188 3.23 13.95 -1.75
C GLU A 188 4.00 13.64 -0.46
N PRO A 189 3.72 14.31 0.68
CA PRO A 189 4.49 14.15 1.92
C PRO A 189 4.18 12.88 2.71
N ASP A 190 3.08 12.18 2.39
CA ASP A 190 2.55 11.07 3.21
C ASP A 190 2.53 9.74 2.46
N VAL A 191 3.59 9.43 1.70
CA VAL A 191 3.69 8.12 1.03
C VAL A 191 3.92 7.03 2.08
N ALA A 192 2.93 6.16 2.26
CA ALA A 192 2.96 5.09 3.25
C ALA A 192 3.46 3.77 2.66
N ALA A 193 3.12 3.49 1.39
CA ALA A 193 3.52 2.26 0.73
C ALA A 193 3.85 2.45 -0.75
N ILE A 194 4.94 1.83 -1.19
CA ILE A 194 5.33 1.65 -2.60
C ILE A 194 6.23 0.42 -2.64
N PHE A 195 5.93 -0.53 -3.53
CA PHE A 195 6.65 -1.81 -3.55
C PHE A 195 7.70 -1.90 -4.63
N THR A 196 7.39 -1.39 -5.82
CA THR A 196 8.24 -1.53 -7.00
C THR A 196 8.15 -0.31 -7.89
N VAL A 197 9.27 -0.02 -8.56
CA VAL A 197 9.33 0.89 -9.70
C VAL A 197 9.58 0.06 -10.96
N PHE A 198 8.66 0.11 -11.91
CA PHE A 198 8.79 -0.55 -13.20
C PHE A 198 9.62 0.31 -14.15
N ASN A 199 10.74 -0.24 -14.61
CA ASN A 199 11.53 0.39 -15.66
C ASN A 199 10.97 -0.05 -17.01
N GLY A 200 10.29 0.85 -17.72
CA GLY A 200 9.62 0.58 -18.99
C GLY A 200 10.56 0.15 -20.11
N TYR A 201 11.84 0.51 -19.99
CA TYR A 201 12.85 0.20 -20.99
C TYR A 201 13.46 -1.20 -20.77
N SER A 202 13.90 -1.50 -19.55
CA SER A 202 14.43 -2.83 -19.23
C SER A 202 13.36 -3.88 -18.93
N GLN A 203 12.11 -3.47 -18.78
CA GLN A 203 10.94 -4.29 -18.44
C GLN A 203 11.10 -5.05 -17.12
N ILE A 204 11.84 -4.49 -16.17
CA ILE A 204 12.05 -5.07 -14.84
C ILE A 204 11.32 -4.26 -13.77
N ASN A 205 10.88 -4.96 -12.73
CA ASN A 205 10.46 -4.35 -11.48
C ASN A 205 11.67 -4.19 -10.57
N ILE A 206 11.95 -2.96 -10.15
CA ILE A 206 12.96 -2.62 -9.16
C ILE A 206 12.26 -2.52 -7.82
N ALA A 207 12.65 -3.35 -6.85
CA ALA A 207 12.07 -3.31 -5.51
C ALA A 207 12.47 -2.03 -4.77
N VAL A 208 11.53 -1.44 -4.04
CA VAL A 208 11.79 -0.29 -3.16
C VAL A 208 12.52 -0.74 -1.91
N ASP A 209 13.58 0.00 -1.56
CA ASP A 209 14.40 -0.23 -0.38
C ASP A 209 13.82 0.47 0.84
N SER A 210 13.45 1.76 0.72
CA SER A 210 12.92 2.55 1.82
C SER A 210 12.20 3.80 1.31
N ILE A 211 11.41 4.41 2.21
CA ILE A 211 10.71 5.68 1.99
C ILE A 211 11.10 6.63 3.12
N VAL A 212 11.30 7.90 2.79
CA VAL A 212 11.54 8.98 3.77
C VAL A 212 10.58 10.11 3.48
N ASN A 213 9.68 10.38 4.43
CA ASN A 213 8.67 11.42 4.31
C ASN A 213 9.19 12.75 4.85
N PHE A 214 8.98 13.82 4.08
CA PHE A 214 9.26 15.21 4.43
C PHE A 214 7.95 16.00 4.48
N SER A 215 8.01 17.25 4.92
CA SER A 215 6.80 18.09 5.08
C SER A 215 6.07 18.42 3.77
N ASP A 216 6.73 18.30 2.62
CA ASP A 216 6.22 18.72 1.32
C ASP A 216 6.40 17.67 0.20
N HIS A 217 7.08 16.56 0.48
CA HIS A 217 7.35 15.49 -0.49
C HIS A 217 7.82 14.22 0.24
N SER A 218 7.91 13.12 -0.50
CA SER A 218 8.53 11.87 -0.04
C SER A 218 9.70 11.51 -0.93
N GLU A 219 10.83 11.08 -0.35
CA GLU A 219 11.94 10.47 -1.08
C GLU A 219 11.83 8.95 -1.03
N VAL A 220 11.93 8.30 -2.20
CA VAL A 220 11.92 6.85 -2.31
C VAL A 220 13.29 6.37 -2.77
N TYR A 221 13.81 5.35 -2.10
CA TYR A 221 15.12 4.77 -2.36
C TYR A 221 14.97 3.40 -3.02
N VAL A 222 15.75 3.14 -4.07
CA VAL A 222 15.74 1.88 -4.83
C VAL A 222 17.14 1.42 -5.18
N THR A 223 17.39 0.12 -5.12
CA THR A 223 18.62 -0.50 -5.60
C THR A 223 18.35 -1.15 -6.94
N ALA A 224 18.78 -0.51 -8.02
CA ALA A 224 18.59 -1.03 -9.37
C ALA A 224 19.67 -2.08 -9.69
N PRO A 225 19.29 -3.29 -10.14
CA PRO A 225 20.27 -4.28 -10.58
C PRO A 225 20.78 -3.96 -11.99
N TYR A 226 22.03 -4.34 -12.26
CA TYR A 226 22.61 -4.26 -13.59
C TYR A 226 21.97 -5.29 -14.52
N THR A 227 21.11 -4.84 -15.44
CA THR A 227 20.20 -5.69 -16.21
C THR A 227 20.58 -5.74 -17.67
N LEU A 228 20.46 -6.92 -18.28
CA LEU A 228 20.70 -7.15 -19.71
C LEU A 228 19.42 -6.88 -20.51
N VAL A 229 19.46 -5.93 -21.44
CA VAL A 229 18.33 -5.54 -22.31
C VAL A 229 18.70 -5.85 -23.76
N ARG A 230 17.71 -6.35 -24.51
CA ARG A 230 17.85 -6.67 -25.92
C ARG A 230 17.08 -5.66 -26.77
N ALA A 231 17.78 -4.97 -27.66
CA ALA A 231 17.20 -4.07 -28.66
C ALA A 231 17.57 -4.57 -30.06
N GLY A 232 16.64 -5.26 -30.71
CA GLY A 232 16.88 -5.95 -31.98
C GLY A 232 17.95 -7.04 -31.85
N ASP A 233 19.05 -6.89 -32.59
CA ASP A 233 20.20 -7.80 -32.58
C ASP A 233 21.26 -7.43 -31.54
N TYR A 234 21.11 -6.29 -30.88
CA TYR A 234 22.05 -5.81 -29.88
C TYR A 234 21.57 -6.18 -28.48
N THR A 235 22.52 -6.51 -27.64
CA THR A 235 22.28 -6.74 -26.22
C THR A 235 23.25 -5.86 -25.45
N TYR A 236 22.70 -4.98 -24.62
CA TYR A 236 23.50 -4.14 -23.74
C TYR A 236 22.98 -4.23 -22.32
N ARG A 237 23.74 -3.69 -21.38
CA ARG A 237 23.41 -3.74 -19.97
C ARG A 237 23.14 -2.33 -19.44
N THR A 238 22.12 -2.20 -18.62
CA THR A 238 21.58 -0.92 -18.17
C THR A 238 21.10 -1.00 -16.72
N TRP A 239 21.09 0.15 -16.04
CA TRP A 239 20.46 0.37 -14.74
C TRP A 239 19.23 1.27 -14.95
N ILE A 240 19.10 2.36 -14.19
CA ILE A 240 18.22 3.48 -14.50
C ILE A 240 19.06 4.48 -15.31
N MET A 241 18.69 4.69 -16.56
CA MET A 241 19.45 5.48 -17.54
C MET A 241 18.56 6.54 -18.18
N TYR A 242 19.17 7.46 -18.92
CA TYR A 242 18.49 8.54 -19.61
C TYR A 242 17.30 8.06 -20.46
N GLU A 243 16.21 8.83 -20.46
CA GLU A 243 14.95 8.55 -21.15
C GLU A 243 14.19 7.29 -20.69
N ASN A 244 14.71 6.52 -19.74
CA ASN A 244 13.94 5.43 -19.16
C ASN A 244 12.68 5.99 -18.49
N LEU A 245 11.53 5.53 -18.97
CA LEU A 245 10.23 5.75 -18.34
C LEU A 245 10.10 4.83 -17.13
N MET A 246 9.97 5.42 -15.95
CA MET A 246 9.89 4.73 -14.68
C MET A 246 8.47 4.89 -14.12
N THR A 247 7.67 3.82 -14.13
CA THR A 247 6.28 3.85 -13.66
C THR A 247 6.16 3.15 -12.32
N PHE A 248 5.41 3.73 -11.39
CA PHE A 248 5.21 3.15 -10.08
C PHE A 248 3.81 3.47 -9.54
N THR A 249 3.28 2.54 -8.75
CA THR A 249 2.04 2.71 -8.00
C THR A 249 2.40 2.84 -6.53
N TYR A 250 1.86 3.87 -5.89
CA TYR A 250 2.09 4.18 -4.48
C TYR A 250 0.76 4.46 -3.78
N ALA A 251 0.77 4.29 -2.47
CA ALA A 251 -0.35 4.61 -1.61
C ALA A 251 0.07 5.62 -0.55
N THR A 252 -0.73 6.68 -0.39
CA THR A 252 -0.57 7.66 0.67
C THR A 252 -1.48 7.32 1.85
N TYR A 253 -1.14 7.86 3.02
CA TYR A 253 -1.97 7.81 4.21
C TYR A 253 -2.08 9.19 4.84
N GLU A 254 -3.23 9.84 4.71
CA GLU A 254 -3.50 11.13 5.33
C GLU A 254 -4.67 10.99 6.31
N ASN A 255 -4.39 11.07 7.61
CA ASN A 255 -5.45 10.99 8.59
C ASN A 255 -6.26 12.29 8.61
N ALA A 256 -7.59 12.18 8.61
CA ALA A 256 -8.44 13.35 8.68
C ALA A 256 -8.25 14.06 10.04
N ALA A 257 -8.21 15.39 10.04
CA ALA A 257 -8.05 16.21 11.25
C ALA A 257 -9.14 16.01 12.33
N GLY A 258 -10.20 15.23 12.04
CA GLY A 258 -11.28 14.88 12.95
C GLY A 258 -11.43 13.38 13.23
N ALA A 259 -10.53 12.53 12.75
CA ALA A 259 -10.62 11.08 12.95
C ALA A 259 -10.62 10.72 14.45
N THR A 260 -11.63 9.98 14.89
CA THR A 260 -11.72 9.50 16.26
C THR A 260 -11.10 8.11 16.40
N ALA A 261 -11.22 7.51 17.59
CA ALA A 261 -10.84 6.11 17.80
C ALA A 261 -11.59 5.18 16.83
N ILE A 262 -12.86 5.46 16.54
CA ILE A 262 -13.67 4.63 15.63
C ILE A 262 -13.05 4.57 14.23
N SER A 263 -12.70 5.72 13.65
CA SER A 263 -12.01 5.77 12.36
C SER A 263 -10.68 5.02 12.40
N ASN A 264 -9.85 5.26 13.41
CA ASN A 264 -8.54 4.59 13.51
C ASN A 264 -8.67 3.07 13.66
N ASP A 265 -9.63 2.60 14.45
CA ASP A 265 -9.88 1.18 14.67
C ASP A 265 -10.46 0.49 13.43
N ALA A 266 -11.32 1.17 12.68
CA ALA A 266 -11.81 0.67 11.40
C ALA A 266 -10.68 0.55 10.36
N ILE A 267 -9.72 1.47 10.35
CA ILE A 267 -8.56 1.42 9.46
C ILE A 267 -7.61 0.28 9.83
N ALA A 268 -7.40 0.03 11.13
CA ALA A 268 -6.69 -1.15 11.59
C ALA A 268 -7.38 -2.43 11.11
N ALA A 269 -8.70 -2.57 11.33
CA ALA A 269 -9.49 -3.70 10.86
C ALA A 269 -9.36 -3.90 9.34
N TYR A 270 -9.49 -2.84 8.55
CA TYR A 270 -9.32 -2.89 7.09
C TYR A 270 -7.94 -3.43 6.69
N GLY A 271 -6.87 -2.95 7.33
CA GLY A 271 -5.52 -3.41 7.08
C GLY A 271 -5.31 -4.89 7.41
N LEU A 272 -5.81 -5.33 8.57
CA LEU A 272 -5.81 -6.74 8.97
C LEU A 272 -6.62 -7.60 7.99
N LEU A 273 -7.77 -7.11 7.52
CA LEU A 273 -8.60 -7.79 6.55
C LEU A 273 -7.85 -8.02 5.22
N GLN A 274 -7.09 -7.03 4.74
CA GLN A 274 -6.24 -7.22 3.56
C GLN A 274 -5.17 -8.29 3.77
N HIS A 275 -4.62 -8.37 4.99
CA HIS A 275 -3.67 -9.42 5.35
C HIS A 275 -4.29 -10.82 5.31
N ILE A 276 -5.45 -11.00 5.96
CA ILE A 276 -6.10 -12.31 6.07
C ILE A 276 -6.64 -12.80 4.72
N ARG A 277 -7.11 -11.90 3.86
CA ARG A 277 -7.55 -12.23 2.49
C ARG A 277 -6.41 -12.79 1.61
N GLY A 278 -5.15 -12.64 2.03
CA GLY A 278 -3.97 -13.16 1.32
C GLY A 278 -3.91 -12.69 -0.12
N VAL A 279 -3.94 -13.61 -1.08
CA VAL A 279 -3.88 -13.28 -2.53
C VAL A 279 -5.09 -12.50 -3.05
N ASN A 280 -6.20 -12.50 -2.31
CA ASN A 280 -7.40 -11.73 -2.63
C ASN A 280 -7.43 -10.36 -1.94
N GLY A 281 -6.44 -10.07 -1.08
CA GLY A 281 -6.28 -8.77 -0.44
C GLY A 281 -5.63 -7.76 -1.37
N GLU A 282 -5.70 -6.50 -0.98
CA GLU A 282 -5.00 -5.40 -1.63
C GLU A 282 -3.76 -5.03 -0.81
N PRO A 283 -2.57 -5.62 -1.09
CA PRO A 283 -1.41 -5.47 -0.21
C PRO A 283 -0.93 -4.02 -0.11
N LEU A 284 -1.02 -3.25 -1.19
CA LEU A 284 -0.58 -1.85 -1.21
C LEU A 284 -1.45 -0.98 -0.28
N SER A 285 -2.77 -1.07 -0.44
CA SER A 285 -3.74 -0.35 0.39
C SER A 285 -3.68 -0.80 1.86
N GLY A 286 -3.56 -2.11 2.10
CA GLY A 286 -3.44 -2.67 3.44
C GLY A 286 -2.15 -2.26 4.16
N CYS A 287 -1.01 -2.26 3.45
CA CYS A 287 0.24 -1.75 4.01
C CYS A 287 0.17 -0.26 4.31
N ALA A 288 -0.43 0.53 3.43
CA ALA A 288 -0.61 1.97 3.65
C ALA A 288 -1.51 2.26 4.87
N ALA A 289 -2.61 1.52 5.02
CA ALA A 289 -3.48 1.63 6.19
C ALA A 289 -2.74 1.31 7.49
N LEU A 290 -2.05 0.17 7.55
CA LEU A 290 -1.38 -0.30 8.77
C LEU A 290 -0.14 0.51 9.13
N ALA A 291 0.77 0.73 8.17
CA ALA A 291 1.99 1.49 8.39
C ALA A 291 1.68 2.98 8.62
N GLY A 292 0.78 3.55 7.82
CA GLY A 292 0.36 4.93 7.95
C GLY A 292 -0.32 5.22 9.29
N LEU A 293 -1.22 4.35 9.75
CA LEU A 293 -1.82 4.46 11.08
C LEU A 293 -0.77 4.36 12.20
N ALA A 294 0.17 3.42 12.08
CA ALA A 294 1.25 3.27 13.05
C ALA A 294 2.19 4.50 13.11
N ASP A 295 2.41 5.17 11.99
CA ASP A 295 3.26 6.37 11.93
C ASP A 295 2.59 7.62 12.56
N GLN A 296 1.28 7.59 12.83
CA GLN A 296 0.57 8.68 13.52
C GLN A 296 0.90 8.77 15.03
N GLY A 297 1.45 7.70 15.61
CA GLY A 297 1.82 7.67 17.03
C GLY A 297 1.40 6.39 17.73
N ASP A 298 1.12 6.50 19.03
CA ASP A 298 0.69 5.34 19.82
C ASP A 298 -0.73 4.92 19.42
N TYR A 299 -0.89 3.64 19.13
CA TYR A 299 -2.17 3.02 18.79
C TYR A 299 -2.46 1.86 19.75
N ALA A 300 -3.72 1.74 20.18
CA ALA A 300 -4.23 0.60 20.92
C ALA A 300 -5.74 0.48 20.68
N PHE A 301 -6.21 -0.75 20.44
CA PHE A 301 -7.64 -1.02 20.31
C PHE A 301 -8.22 -1.58 21.62
N GLU A 302 -9.35 -1.04 22.08
CA GLU A 302 -9.94 -1.39 23.39
C GLU A 302 -10.51 -2.82 23.42
N HIS A 303 -11.22 -3.23 22.36
CA HIS A 303 -11.92 -4.53 22.33
C HIS A 303 -11.05 -5.70 21.86
N TYR A 304 -9.82 -5.44 21.40
CA TYR A 304 -8.91 -6.50 20.97
C TYR A 304 -7.52 -6.25 21.56
N SER A 305 -7.33 -6.77 22.77
CA SER A 305 -6.08 -6.63 23.49
C SER A 305 -4.90 -7.13 22.67
N GLY A 306 -3.85 -6.32 22.60
CA GLY A 306 -2.58 -6.74 22.01
C GLY A 306 -2.40 -6.42 20.53
N VAL A 307 -3.17 -5.49 19.96
CA VAL A 307 -2.76 -4.75 18.76
C VAL A 307 -2.25 -3.38 19.19
N ASP A 308 -0.97 -3.14 18.95
CA ASP A 308 -0.28 -1.87 19.21
C ASP A 308 0.42 -1.38 17.94
N ARG A 309 1.08 -0.22 18.05
CA ARG A 309 1.82 0.40 16.95
C ARG A 309 2.84 -0.54 16.28
N ILE A 310 3.63 -1.28 17.07
CA ILE A 310 4.68 -2.16 16.53
C ILE A 310 4.04 -3.32 15.78
N LYS A 311 2.95 -3.87 16.34
CA LYS A 311 2.21 -4.97 15.73
C LYS A 311 1.50 -4.56 14.44
N LEU A 312 0.97 -3.34 14.35
CA LEU A 312 0.44 -2.82 13.08
C LEU A 312 1.51 -2.82 11.98
N LYS A 313 2.71 -2.33 12.27
CA LYS A 313 3.83 -2.40 11.30
C LYS A 313 4.31 -3.82 11.05
N GLY A 314 4.28 -4.70 12.05
CA GLY A 314 4.58 -6.12 11.90
C GLY A 314 3.60 -6.80 10.94
N MET A 315 2.31 -6.46 11.04
CA MET A 315 1.26 -6.95 10.13
C MET A 315 1.42 -6.38 8.72
N ALA A 316 1.77 -5.11 8.58
CA ALA A 316 2.11 -4.51 7.29
C ALA A 316 3.32 -5.22 6.65
N ALA A 317 4.37 -5.50 7.43
CA ALA A 317 5.55 -6.23 6.99
C ALA A 317 5.21 -7.68 6.60
N ALA A 318 4.34 -8.35 7.36
CA ALA A 318 3.84 -9.68 7.04
C ALA A 318 3.03 -9.71 5.73
N LEU A 319 2.15 -8.73 5.52
CA LEU A 319 1.38 -8.56 4.29
C LEU A 319 2.30 -8.33 3.08
N ALA A 320 3.29 -7.43 3.21
CA ALA A 320 4.30 -7.21 2.18
C ALA A 320 5.14 -8.47 1.92
N TYR A 321 5.53 -9.20 2.95
CA TYR A 321 6.28 -10.46 2.85
C TYR A 321 5.49 -11.54 2.09
N GLN A 322 4.20 -11.70 2.40
CA GLN A 322 3.29 -12.60 1.67
C GLN A 322 3.16 -12.19 0.20
N GLY A 323 3.13 -10.89 -0.08
CA GLY A 323 3.16 -10.31 -1.42
C GLY A 323 4.53 -10.39 -2.12
N THR A 324 5.54 -11.02 -1.51
CA THR A 324 6.93 -11.11 -2.01
C THR A 324 7.67 -9.78 -2.13
N HIS A 325 7.18 -8.74 -1.45
CA HIS A 325 7.78 -7.41 -1.39
C HIS A 325 8.80 -7.31 -0.23
N PHE A 326 9.79 -8.20 -0.23
CA PHE A 326 10.69 -8.44 0.91
C PHE A 326 11.52 -7.22 1.33
N ARG A 327 11.93 -6.37 0.38
CA ARG A 327 12.70 -5.16 0.70
C ARG A 327 11.87 -4.12 1.44
N TYR A 328 10.63 -3.89 0.98
CA TYR A 328 9.68 -3.04 1.69
C TYR A 328 9.31 -3.63 3.07
N ALA A 329 9.13 -4.95 3.18
CA ALA A 329 8.90 -5.60 4.47
C ALA A 329 10.08 -5.41 5.44
N LEU A 330 11.33 -5.50 4.95
CA LEU A 330 12.51 -5.20 5.74
C LEU A 330 12.54 -3.73 6.18
N TYR A 331 12.21 -2.80 5.29
CA TYR A 331 12.11 -1.38 5.62
C TYR A 331 11.15 -1.11 6.78
N LEU A 332 9.97 -1.71 6.76
CA LEU A 332 9.01 -1.57 7.85
C LEU A 332 9.60 -2.05 9.19
N CYS A 333 10.29 -3.20 9.19
CA CYS A 333 10.98 -3.70 10.38
C CYS A 333 12.07 -2.73 10.87
N GLN A 334 12.88 -2.21 9.95
CA GLN A 334 13.99 -1.31 10.25
C GLN A 334 13.51 0.06 10.73
N SER A 335 12.33 0.52 10.30
CA SER A 335 11.72 1.75 10.78
C SER A 335 11.40 1.70 12.29
N GLU A 336 11.22 0.50 12.85
CA GLU A 336 11.05 0.25 14.29
C GLU A 336 12.36 -0.18 14.97
N GLY A 337 13.50 -0.04 14.29
CA GLY A 337 14.81 -0.41 14.83
C GLY A 337 15.07 -1.92 14.87
N MET A 338 14.26 -2.74 14.21
CA MET A 338 14.40 -4.19 14.16
C MET A 338 15.04 -4.64 12.83
N GLY A 339 15.82 -5.73 12.83
CA GLY A 339 16.42 -6.24 11.59
C GLY A 339 17.48 -5.35 10.95
N LEU A 340 18.09 -4.41 11.68
CA LEU A 340 19.10 -3.47 11.16
C LEU A 340 20.36 -4.14 10.58
N GLY A 341 20.65 -5.39 10.97
CA GLY A 341 21.77 -6.17 10.46
C GLY A 341 21.45 -7.03 9.24
N ILE A 342 20.20 -7.07 8.80
CA ILE A 342 19.74 -7.92 7.70
C ILE A 342 20.03 -7.21 6.38
N THR A 343 20.61 -7.93 5.42
CA THR A 343 20.84 -7.44 4.05
C THR A 343 20.15 -8.35 3.05
N ALA A 344 19.63 -7.76 1.97
CA ALA A 344 18.90 -8.51 0.94
C ALA A 344 19.76 -9.50 0.14
N ASP A 345 21.10 -9.40 0.25
CA ASP A 345 22.05 -10.27 -0.43
C ASP A 345 22.46 -11.49 0.42
N ASP A 346 22.03 -11.55 1.69
CA ASP A 346 22.29 -12.69 2.59
C ASP A 346 21.52 -13.95 2.12
N PRO A 347 22.16 -15.12 1.96
CA PRO A 347 21.46 -16.38 1.68
C PRO A 347 20.31 -16.70 2.64
N ASP A 348 20.40 -16.27 3.89
CA ASP A 348 19.40 -16.49 4.93
C ASP A 348 18.40 -15.32 5.06
N PHE A 349 18.45 -14.34 4.15
CA PHE A 349 17.66 -13.10 4.18
C PHE A 349 16.19 -13.33 4.50
N LEU A 350 15.53 -14.24 3.76
CA LEU A 350 14.09 -14.48 3.92
C LEU A 350 13.74 -15.05 5.29
N VAL A 351 14.60 -15.94 5.82
CA VAL A 351 14.40 -16.58 7.13
C VAL A 351 14.63 -15.56 8.25
N GLN A 352 15.69 -14.76 8.15
CA GLN A 352 15.97 -13.69 9.11
C GLN A 352 14.85 -12.63 9.14
N LEU A 353 14.34 -12.26 7.97
CA LEU A 353 13.23 -11.32 7.84
C LEU A 353 11.95 -11.89 8.47
N MET A 354 11.61 -13.15 8.18
CA MET A 354 10.46 -13.82 8.78
C MET A 354 10.52 -13.83 10.32
N PHE A 355 11.67 -14.18 10.91
CA PHE A 355 11.83 -14.14 12.37
C PHE A 355 11.74 -12.72 12.95
N THR A 356 12.17 -11.71 12.19
CA THR A 356 12.04 -10.31 12.62
C THR A 356 10.58 -9.88 12.62
N ILE A 357 9.82 -10.25 11.58
CA ILE A 357 8.38 -10.01 11.50
C ILE A 357 7.65 -10.72 12.64
N GLU A 358 7.97 -12.00 12.91
CA GLU A 358 7.39 -12.74 14.03
C GLU A 358 7.66 -12.06 15.38
N ALA A 359 8.86 -11.49 15.57
CA ALA A 359 9.20 -10.75 16.78
C ALA A 359 8.41 -9.44 16.93
N MET A 360 8.02 -8.79 15.83
CA MET A 360 7.14 -7.61 15.87
C MET A 360 5.69 -7.97 16.22
N LEU A 361 5.27 -9.21 15.98
CA LEU A 361 3.90 -9.68 16.18
C LEU A 361 3.64 -10.27 17.58
N GLN A 362 4.69 -10.62 18.32
CA GLN A 362 4.62 -11.10 19.71
C GLN A 362 4.39 -9.93 20.67
#